data_AF-A0A7S3S5W2-F1
#
_entry.id   AF-A0A7S3S5W2-F1
#
_cell.length_a   1.000
_cell.length_b   1.000
_cell.length_c   1.000
_cell.angle_alpha   90.00
_cell.angle_beta   90.00
_cell.angle_gamma   90.00
#
_symmetry.space_group_name_H-M   'P 1'
#
loop_
_entity.id
_entity.type
_entity.pdbx_description
1 polymer ?
#
loop_
_entity_poly.entity_id
_entity_poly.type
_entity_poly.pdbx_seq_one_letter_code
_entity_poly.pdbx_strand_id
1 'polypeptide(L)'
;WGPWADVGMASEGSINARLQSMGIGLISMAEGVNAFKAAMAMGGPVVQTMYIVKWGKFLGGMKEVPTALSGFAPARKAGAAVAKKASAPANAVSLDFILDTLNKTTGNEVDPDAPLMEA
;
A
#
# COMPACT_ATOMS: atom_id res chain seq x y z
N TRP A 1 -0.59 1.30 15.76
CA TRP A 1 0.69 1.99 16.02
C TRP A 1 1.84 1.10 15.62
N GLY A 2 2.91 1.68 15.11
CA GLY A 2 4.19 1.01 14.96
C GLY A 2 4.96 0.90 16.29
N PRO A 3 6.21 0.41 16.24
CA PRO A 3 7.04 0.24 17.42
C PRO A 3 7.31 1.58 18.12
N TRP A 4 7.26 1.61 19.45
CA TRP A 4 7.59 2.79 20.25
C TRP A 4 9.02 2.71 20.77
N ALA A 5 9.68 3.87 20.84
CA ALA A 5 10.99 4.01 21.45
C ALA A 5 10.90 3.98 22.98
N ASP A 6 12.05 3.73 23.62
CA ASP A 6 12.34 3.88 25.06
C ASP A 6 11.59 2.95 26.03
N VAL A 7 10.29 2.72 25.84
CA VAL A 7 9.44 1.91 26.73
C VAL A 7 8.48 0.99 25.97
N GLY A 8 8.07 -0.10 26.62
CA GLY A 8 7.06 -1.02 26.10
C GLY A 8 7.63 -2.18 25.28
N MET A 9 6.76 -2.85 24.51
CA MET A 9 7.06 -4.13 23.87
C MET A 9 8.22 -4.11 22.86
N ALA A 10 8.55 -2.93 22.33
CA ALA A 10 9.62 -2.78 21.36
C ALA A 10 10.93 -2.26 21.98
N SER A 11 10.95 -1.79 23.24
CA SER A 11 12.10 -1.03 23.76
C SER A 11 13.36 -1.85 24.01
N GLU A 12 13.25 -3.19 23.99
CA GLU A 12 14.41 -4.07 24.11
C GLU A 12 15.40 -3.83 22.96
N GLY A 13 16.68 -3.66 23.29
CA GLY A 13 17.72 -3.31 22.31
C GLY A 13 17.84 -4.28 21.12
N SER A 14 17.67 -5.58 21.36
CA SER A 14 17.73 -6.61 20.31
C SER A 14 16.56 -6.50 19.32
N ILE A 15 15.35 -6.25 19.84
CA ILE A 15 14.13 -6.05 19.08
C ILE A 15 14.24 -4.76 18.25
N ASN A 16 14.69 -3.67 18.88
CA ASN A 16 14.94 -2.39 18.23
C ASN A 16 15.91 -2.51 17.05
N ALA A 17 17.05 -3.16 17.27
CA ALA A 17 18.06 -3.34 16.24
C ALA A 17 17.52 -4.14 15.05
N ARG A 18 16.75 -5.21 15.31
CA ARG A 18 16.11 -6.03 14.27
C ARG A 18 15.06 -5.24 13.48
N LEU A 19 14.18 -4.50 14.14
CA LEU A 19 13.17 -3.68 13.47
C LEU A 19 13.82 -2.65 12.53
N GLN A 20 14.84 -1.95 13.04
CA GLN A 20 15.57 -0.96 12.26
C GLN A 20 16.40 -1.60 11.14
N SER A 21 16.88 -2.84 11.31
CA SER A 21 17.55 -3.60 10.24
C SER A 21 16.59 -3.91 9.08
N MET A 22 15.30 -4.05 9.34
CA MET A 22 14.25 -4.23 8.32
C MET A 22 13.67 -2.92 7.78
N GLY A 23 14.16 -1.76 8.25
CA GLY A 23 13.68 -0.45 7.81
C GLY A 23 12.46 0.06 8.58
N ILE A 24 12.10 -0.57 9.69
CA ILE A 24 11.04 -0.10 10.60
C ILE A 24 11.69 0.73 11.72
N GLY A 25 11.33 2.00 11.80
CA GLY A 25 11.77 2.93 12.84
C GLY A 25 10.96 2.82 14.13
N LEU A 26 11.42 3.53 15.16
CA LEU A 26 10.79 3.60 16.47
C LEU A 26 10.14 4.97 16.65
N ILE A 27 8.88 4.98 17.07
CA ILE A 27 8.09 6.19 17.33
C ILE A 27 8.56 6.78 18.65
N SER A 28 9.07 8.00 18.61
CA SER A 28 9.32 8.77 19.84
C SER A 28 8.00 9.24 20.47
N MET A 29 8.05 9.55 21.77
CA MET A 29 6.89 10.09 22.48
C MET A 29 6.32 11.35 21.81
N ALA A 30 7.20 12.26 21.36
CA ALA A 30 6.79 13.50 20.72
C ALA A 30 6.03 13.24 19.39
N GLU A 31 6.53 12.33 18.55
CA GLU A 31 5.87 11.97 17.30
C GLU A 31 4.53 11.25 17.57
N GLY A 32 4.50 10.33 18.53
CA GLY A 32 3.30 9.61 18.93
C GLY A 32 2.19 10.54 19.42
N VAL A 33 2.52 11.50 20.29
CA VAL A 33 1.56 12.51 20.78
C VAL A 33 1.03 13.38 19.63
N ASN A 34 1.88 13.79 18.69
CA ASN A 34 1.45 14.58 17.54
C ASN A 34 0.51 13.79 16.62
N ALA A 35 0.83 12.53 16.33
CA ALA A 35 -0.04 11.67 15.54
C ALA A 35 -1.37 11.38 16.25
N PHE A 36 -1.35 11.24 17.58
CA PHE A 36 -2.57 11.04 18.36
C PHE A 36 -3.47 12.27 18.34
N LYS A 37 -2.91 13.48 18.49
CA LYS A 37 -3.66 14.74 18.33
C LYS A 37 -4.30 14.84 16.94
N ALA A 38 -3.58 14.46 15.89
CA ALA A 38 -4.11 14.45 14.53
C ALA A 38 -5.27 13.45 14.36
N ALA A 39 -5.16 12.26 14.97
CA ALA A 39 -6.24 11.26 14.95
C ALA A 39 -7.52 11.73 15.68
N MET A 40 -7.38 12.63 16.66
CA MET A 40 -8.50 13.21 17.40
C MET A 40 -9.11 14.46 16.73
N ALA A 41 -8.59 14.89 15.58
CA ALA A 41 -9.14 16.03 14.87
C ALA A 41 -10.58 15.78 14.43
N MET A 42 -11.44 16.80 14.53
CA MET A 42 -12.82 16.72 14.10
C MET A 42 -12.90 16.38 12.60
N GLY A 43 -13.72 15.38 12.25
CA GLY A 43 -13.82 14.86 10.88
C GLY A 43 -12.63 13.99 10.45
N GLY A 44 -11.74 13.61 11.38
CA GLY A 44 -10.66 12.67 11.14
C GLY A 44 -11.14 11.24 10.87
N PRO A 45 -10.25 10.35 10.38
CA PRO A 45 -10.59 8.97 10.12
C PRO A 45 -10.91 8.21 11.42
N VAL A 46 -11.87 7.28 11.36
CA VAL A 46 -12.26 6.42 12.50
C VAL A 46 -11.11 5.52 12.96
N VAL A 47 -10.21 5.16 12.04
CA VAL A 47 -9.03 4.34 12.31
C VAL A 47 -7.81 5.00 11.67
N GLN A 48 -6.77 5.19 12.46
CA GLN A 48 -5.49 5.70 11.98
C GLN A 48 -4.33 4.80 12.40
N THR A 49 -3.38 4.63 11.48
CA THR A 49 -2.15 3.88 11.70
C THR A 49 -0.95 4.80 11.49
N MET A 50 0.05 4.70 12.37
CA MET A 50 1.31 5.43 12.28
C MET A 50 2.46 4.42 12.34
N TYR A 51 3.36 4.47 11.36
CA TYR A 51 4.64 3.75 11.34
C TYR A 51 5.71 4.68 10.79
N ILE A 52 6.93 4.56 11.32
CA ILE A 52 8.11 5.20 10.75
C ILE A 52 8.78 4.17 9.83
N VAL A 53 8.80 4.43 8.52
CA VAL A 53 9.30 3.46 7.53
C VAL A 53 10.41 4.08 6.69
N LYS A 54 11.58 3.45 6.68
CA LYS A 54 12.66 3.72 5.72
C LYS A 54 12.40 2.88 4.47
N TRP A 55 11.57 3.39 3.56
CA TRP A 55 11.05 2.66 2.40
C TRP A 55 12.13 2.00 1.55
N GLY A 56 13.26 2.66 1.28
CA GLY A 56 14.35 2.05 0.52
C GLY A 56 14.90 0.76 1.14
N LYS A 57 14.93 0.68 2.48
CA LYS A 57 15.40 -0.49 3.21
C LYS A 57 14.30 -1.55 3.34
N PHE A 58 13.09 -1.12 3.69
CA PHE A 58 11.94 -2.01 3.85
C PHE A 58 11.56 -2.70 2.54
N LEU A 59 11.49 -1.94 1.45
CA LEU A 59 11.15 -2.46 0.11
C LEU A 59 12.34 -3.17 -0.54
N GLY A 60 13.58 -2.77 -0.24
CA GLY A 60 14.79 -3.38 -0.80
C GLY A 60 15.02 -4.84 -0.39
N GLY A 61 14.41 -5.29 0.71
CA GLY A 61 14.45 -6.70 1.13
C GLY A 61 13.41 -7.59 0.44
N MET A 62 12.48 -7.03 -0.33
CA MET A 62 11.44 -7.80 -1.00
C MET A 62 11.87 -8.24 -2.39
N LYS A 63 11.48 -9.47 -2.76
CA LYS A 63 11.70 -10.01 -4.10
C LYS A 63 10.99 -9.16 -5.18
N GLU A 64 9.78 -8.71 -4.87
CA GLU A 64 8.95 -7.85 -5.71
C GLU A 64 8.26 -6.81 -4.83
N VAL A 65 8.19 -5.56 -5.31
CA VAL A 65 7.52 -4.47 -4.60
C VAL A 65 6.05 -4.44 -5.02
N PRO A 66 5.09 -4.52 -4.08
CA PRO A 66 3.67 -4.40 -4.41
C PRO A 66 3.37 -3.10 -5.16
N THR A 67 2.51 -3.15 -6.17
CA THR A 67 2.18 -1.99 -7.03
C THR A 67 1.72 -0.77 -6.23
N ALA A 68 0.93 -1.00 -5.18
CA ALA A 68 0.46 0.05 -4.27
C ALA A 68 1.59 0.82 -3.55
N LEU A 69 2.78 0.22 -3.45
CA LEU A 69 3.95 0.80 -2.78
C LEU A 69 5.05 1.24 -3.78
N SER A 70 4.81 1.11 -5.08
CA SER A 70 5.81 1.40 -6.12
C SER A 70 6.33 2.84 -6.08
N GLY A 71 5.51 3.81 -5.70
CA GLY A 71 5.91 5.22 -5.53
C GLY A 71 6.90 5.45 -4.37
N PHE A 72 7.02 4.50 -3.44
CA PHE A 72 7.97 4.55 -2.33
C PHE A 72 9.23 3.72 -2.60
N ALA A 73 9.24 2.93 -3.67
CA ALA A 73 10.40 2.15 -4.06
C ALA A 73 11.57 3.09 -4.37
N PRO A 74 12.81 2.74 -3.95
CA PRO A 74 13.97 3.52 -4.34
C PRO A 74 14.02 3.57 -5.88
N ALA A 75 14.16 4.76 -6.45
CA ALA A 75 14.38 4.90 -7.88
C ALA A 75 15.54 3.99 -8.25
N ARG A 76 15.25 2.95 -9.04
CA ARG A 76 16.28 2.05 -9.55
C ARG A 76 17.26 2.98 -10.26
N LYS A 77 18.48 3.15 -9.73
CA LYS A 77 19.50 3.93 -10.43
C LYS A 77 19.70 3.21 -11.75
N ALA A 78 19.09 3.75 -12.81
CA ALA A 78 19.28 3.25 -14.14
C ALA A 78 20.77 3.45 -14.44
N GLY A 79 21.54 2.37 -14.38
CA GLY A 79 22.68 2.26 -15.28
C GLY A 79 22.14 2.56 -16.67
N ALA A 80 22.74 3.53 -17.33
CA ALA A 80 22.23 4.14 -18.56
C ALA A 80 21.75 3.09 -19.57
N ALA A 81 20.44 2.98 -19.72
CA ALA A 81 19.79 2.40 -20.88
C ALA A 81 18.53 3.23 -21.13
N VAL A 82 18.54 3.92 -22.26
CA VAL A 82 17.46 4.79 -22.74
C VAL A 82 16.16 4.00 -22.75
N ALA A 83 15.28 4.24 -21.79
CA ALA A 83 13.97 3.63 -21.75
C ALA A 83 13.08 4.29 -22.82
N LYS A 84 12.84 3.56 -23.91
CA LYS A 84 11.68 3.81 -24.77
C LYS A 84 10.44 3.83 -23.88
N LYS A 85 9.60 4.86 -24.06
CA LYS A 85 8.32 5.05 -23.38
C LYS A 85 7.43 3.82 -23.64
N ALA A 86 7.44 2.85 -22.74
CA ALA A 86 6.43 1.81 -22.70
C ALA A 86 5.21 2.41 -22.01
N SER A 87 4.15 2.63 -22.79
CA SER A 87 2.81 2.81 -22.23
C SER A 87 2.48 1.55 -21.44
N ALA A 88 2.43 1.65 -20.12
CA ALA A 88 1.81 0.63 -19.31
C ALA A 88 0.34 0.54 -19.72
N PRO A 89 -0.22 -0.65 -19.98
CA PRO A 89 -1.66 -0.76 -20.06
C PRO A 89 -2.20 -0.44 -18.65
N ALA A 90 -3.13 0.50 -18.56
CA ALA A 90 -4.08 0.44 -17.45
C ALA A 90 -4.64 -0.99 -17.43
N ASN A 91 -4.87 -1.57 -16.25
CA ASN A 91 -5.67 -2.79 -16.14
C ASN A 91 -7.09 -2.43 -16.61
N ALA A 92 -7.27 -2.36 -17.92
CA ALA A 92 -8.52 -2.12 -18.58
C ALA A 92 -9.29 -3.42 -18.37
N VAL A 93 -10.22 -3.38 -17.44
CA VAL A 93 -11.26 -4.40 -17.37
C VAL A 93 -12.01 -4.30 -18.70
N SER A 94 -11.81 -5.28 -19.58
CA SER A 94 -12.49 -5.31 -20.86
C SER A 94 -13.98 -5.57 -20.65
N LEU A 95 -14.80 -5.03 -21.55
CA LEU A 95 -16.23 -5.30 -21.54
C LEU A 95 -16.52 -6.81 -21.61
N ASP A 96 -15.71 -7.55 -22.38
CA ASP A 96 -15.80 -9.01 -22.49
C ASP A 96 -15.62 -9.72 -21.14
N PHE A 97 -14.71 -9.23 -20.28
CA PHE A 97 -14.50 -9.80 -18.96
C PHE A 97 -15.71 -9.54 -18.04
N ILE A 98 -16.32 -8.36 -18.16
CA ILE A 98 -17.54 -8.00 -17.40
C ILE A 98 -18.69 -8.91 -17.83
N LEU A 99 -18.90 -9.10 -19.14
CA LEU A 99 -19.96 -9.95 -19.69
C LEU A 99 -19.78 -11.43 -19.32
N ASP A 100 -18.55 -11.97 -19.40
CA ASP A 100 -18.25 -13.34 -18.99
C ASP A 100 -18.51 -13.57 -17.48
N THR A 101 -18.18 -12.58 -16.65
CA THR A 101 -18.43 -12.65 -15.19
C THR A 101 -19.92 -12.61 -14.87
N LEU A 102 -20.70 -11.78 -15.59
CA LEU A 102 -22.15 -11.70 -15.42
C LEU A 102 -22.82 -13.01 -15.83
N ASN A 103 -22.52 -13.56 -17.02
CA ASN A 103 -23.09 -14.83 -17.49
C ASN A 103 -22.82 -15.98 -16.51
N LYS A 104 -21.62 -16.04 -15.91
CA LYS A 104 -21.27 -17.05 -14.89
C LYS A 104 -22.05 -16.91 -13.60
N THR A 105 -22.54 -15.70 -13.29
CA THR A 105 -23.23 -15.39 -12.03
C THR A 105 -24.75 -15.49 -12.18
N THR A 106 -25.31 -15.03 -13.32
CA THR A 106 -26.75 -15.02 -13.58
C THR A 106 -27.24 -16.26 -14.33
N GLY A 107 -26.35 -16.95 -15.05
CA GLY A 107 -26.69 -18.10 -15.89
C GLY A 107 -27.37 -17.74 -17.21
N ASN A 108 -27.58 -16.44 -17.49
CA ASN A 108 -28.23 -15.92 -18.69
C ASN A 108 -27.27 -14.99 -19.46
N GLU A 109 -27.40 -14.94 -20.79
CA GLU A 109 -26.67 -14.01 -21.65
C GLU A 109 -27.21 -12.58 -21.48
N VAL A 110 -26.35 -11.62 -21.14
CA VAL A 110 -26.73 -10.22 -20.87
C VAL A 110 -26.31 -9.32 -22.04
N ASP A 111 -27.27 -8.59 -22.62
CA ASP A 111 -27.04 -7.56 -23.65
C ASP A 111 -26.45 -6.29 -23.00
N PRO A 112 -25.26 -5.82 -23.43
CA PRO A 112 -24.63 -4.62 -22.86
C PRO A 112 -25.41 -3.32 -23.11
N ASP A 113 -26.29 -3.27 -24.12
CA ASP A 113 -27.05 -2.09 -24.49
C ASP A 113 -28.49 -2.10 -23.93
N ALA A 114 -28.88 -3.17 -23.22
CA ALA A 114 -30.17 -3.29 -22.57
C ALA A 114 -30.10 -2.88 -21.07
N PRO A 115 -31.13 -2.19 -20.54
CA PRO A 115 -31.17 -1.86 -19.12
C PRO A 115 -31.25 -3.13 -18.26
N LEU A 116 -30.37 -3.23 -17.25
CA LEU A 116 -30.19 -4.35 -16.32
C LEU A 116 -31.46 -4.86 -15.59
N MET A 117 -32.57 -4.14 -15.66
CA MET A 117 -33.83 -4.49 -15.01
C MET A 117 -34.70 -5.47 -15.85
N GLU A 118 -34.29 -5.77 -17.09
CA GLU A 118 -35.09 -6.58 -18.04
C GLU A 118 -34.41 -7.93 -18.42
N ALA A 119 -33.35 -8.35 -17.72
CA ALA A 119 -32.56 -9.56 -17.99
C ALA A 119 -32.64 -10.64 -16.89
#